data_AF-A0A497N5P4-F1
#
_entry.id   AF-A0A497N5P4-F1
#
_cell.length_a   1.000
_cell.length_b   1.000
_cell.length_c   1.000
_cell.angle_alpha   90.00
_cell.angle_beta   90.00
_cell.angle_gamma   90.00
#
_symmetry.space_group_name_H-M   'P 1'
#
loop_
_entity.id
_entity.type
_entity.pdbx_description
1 polymer ?
#
loop_
_entity_poly.entity_id
_entity_poly.type
_entity_poly.pdbx_seq_one_letter_code
_entity_poly.pdbx_strand_id
1 'polypeptide(L)'
;MVKIKNVSHVVVYKDPSRACNQVSVTKLRNGEILAAFNEERGMFHADDGWASLIRSKDGGKTWDPTTKTTILGCTESVSNWDPAITQLADGTLIVALCQRHHAPFRMGFGYNWIGTFVLKSSDNGHTWTDPIIVNVQPMKHGGTRTAALELPNGSLLLGVYGRLTQFGEYGGYEARRAYLVRSDNGGAHWSFGSTLAYDP
;
A
#
# COMPACT_ATOMS: atom_id res chain seq x y z
N MET A 1 27.93 -11.11 -16.36
CA MET A 1 26.73 -10.26 -16.48
C MET A 1 25.57 -11.15 -16.91
N VAL A 2 24.52 -11.30 -16.09
CA VAL A 2 23.35 -12.12 -16.47
C VAL A 2 22.56 -11.35 -17.53
N LYS A 3 22.52 -11.86 -18.76
CA LYS A 3 21.64 -11.32 -19.81
C LYS A 3 20.26 -11.94 -19.62
N ILE A 4 19.28 -11.11 -19.26
CA ILE A 4 17.87 -11.51 -19.32
C ILE A 4 17.55 -11.83 -20.78
N LYS A 5 17.06 -13.04 -21.04
CA LYS A 5 16.65 -13.55 -22.36
C LYS A 5 15.24 -14.12 -22.24
N ASN A 6 14.51 -14.19 -23.35
CA ASN A 6 13.16 -14.76 -23.43
C ASN A 6 12.14 -14.02 -22.54
N VAL A 7 12.01 -12.71 -22.75
CA VAL A 7 10.99 -11.89 -22.09
C VAL A 7 9.65 -12.08 -22.79
N SER A 8 8.60 -12.35 -22.02
CA SER A 8 7.21 -12.34 -22.47
C SER A 8 6.41 -11.35 -21.64
N HIS A 9 5.36 -10.77 -22.21
CA HIS A 9 4.44 -9.90 -21.50
C HIS A 9 3.10 -10.61 -21.30
N VAL A 10 2.51 -10.41 -20.12
CA VAL A 10 1.16 -10.88 -19.79
C VAL A 10 0.38 -9.71 -19.21
N VAL A 11 -0.90 -9.63 -19.56
CA VAL A 11 -1.83 -8.70 -18.90
C VAL A 11 -2.29 -9.37 -17.60
N VAL A 12 -1.98 -8.74 -16.47
CA VAL A 12 -2.39 -9.22 -15.14
C VAL A 12 -3.89 -9.01 -14.94
N TYR A 13 -4.34 -7.76 -15.09
CA TYR A 13 -5.73 -7.37 -14.97
C TYR A 13 -5.98 -6.06 -15.74
N LYS A 14 -7.17 -5.91 -16.31
CA LYS A 14 -7.61 -4.69 -16.97
C LYS A 14 -9.11 -4.54 -16.76
N ASP A 15 -9.51 -3.43 -16.16
CA ASP A 15 -10.90 -3.02 -16.08
C ASP A 15 -11.21 -2.01 -17.19
N PRO A 16 -12.28 -2.18 -17.99
CA PRO A 16 -12.63 -1.24 -19.05
C PRO A 16 -13.22 0.08 -18.52
N SER A 17 -13.67 0.11 -17.28
CA SER A 17 -14.36 1.25 -16.64
C SER A 17 -13.52 1.97 -15.59
N ARG A 18 -12.38 1.39 -15.19
CA ARG A 18 -11.54 1.88 -14.09
C ARG A 18 -10.07 1.88 -14.45
N ALA A 19 -9.35 2.88 -13.97
CA ALA A 19 -7.90 2.82 -13.96
C ALA A 19 -7.45 1.83 -12.87
N CYS A 20 -6.59 0.87 -13.24
CA CYS A 20 -5.89 -0.01 -12.31
C CYS A 20 -4.43 0.43 -12.25
N ASN A 21 -3.93 0.81 -11.08
CA ASN A 21 -2.62 1.42 -10.94
C ASN A 21 -1.93 1.00 -9.62
N GLN A 22 -0.70 1.49 -9.40
CA GLN A 22 0.06 1.33 -8.15
C GLN A 22 0.19 -0.13 -7.68
N VAL A 23 0.60 -1.01 -8.60
CA VAL A 23 0.73 -2.44 -8.31
C VAL A 23 1.94 -2.75 -7.42
N SER A 24 1.73 -3.62 -6.45
CA SER A 24 2.75 -4.27 -5.64
C SER A 24 2.60 -5.78 -5.75
N VAL A 25 3.71 -6.51 -5.85
CA VAL A 25 3.68 -7.96 -6.10
C VAL A 25 4.52 -8.67 -5.04
N THR A 26 4.00 -9.78 -4.50
CA THR A 26 4.77 -10.69 -3.64
C THR A 26 4.60 -12.13 -4.08
N LYS A 27 5.68 -12.92 -3.99
CA LYS A 27 5.62 -14.38 -4.18
C LYS A 27 5.49 -15.04 -2.81
N LEU A 28 4.43 -15.81 -2.65
CA LEU A 28 4.17 -16.56 -1.44
C LEU A 28 5.03 -17.82 -1.36
N ARG A 29 5.21 -18.33 -0.14
CA ARG A 29 5.90 -19.60 0.15
C ARG A 29 5.25 -20.80 -0.52
N ASN A 30 3.93 -20.79 -0.69
CA ASN A 30 3.19 -21.84 -1.39
C ASN A 30 3.38 -21.79 -2.91
N GLY A 31 4.14 -20.82 -3.44
CA GLY A 31 4.45 -20.66 -4.85
C GLY A 31 3.52 -19.72 -5.62
N GLU A 32 2.38 -19.33 -5.04
CA GLU A 32 1.48 -18.34 -5.66
C GLU A 32 2.15 -16.97 -5.73
N ILE A 33 1.77 -16.18 -6.73
CA ILE A 33 2.12 -14.76 -6.82
C ILE A 33 0.84 -13.97 -6.57
N LEU A 34 0.91 -13.03 -5.62
CA LEU A 34 -0.15 -12.06 -5.38
C LEU A 34 0.25 -10.71 -5.94
N ALA A 35 -0.69 -10.06 -6.62
CA ALA A 35 -0.58 -8.67 -7.04
C ALA A 35 -1.66 -7.84 -6.32
N ALA A 36 -1.24 -6.94 -5.44
CA ALA A 36 -2.07 -5.92 -4.83
C ALA A 36 -2.03 -4.65 -5.69
N PHE A 37 -3.17 -4.00 -5.94
CA PHE A 37 -3.24 -2.81 -6.80
C PHE A 37 -4.44 -1.95 -6.44
N ASN A 38 -4.39 -0.68 -6.83
CA ASN A 38 -5.50 0.25 -6.68
C ASN A 38 -6.46 0.12 -7.88
N GLU A 39 -7.76 0.08 -7.62
CA GLU A 39 -8.83 0.21 -8.62
C GLU A 39 -9.58 1.52 -8.37
N GLU A 40 -9.45 2.48 -9.29
CA GLU A 40 -10.07 3.79 -9.15
C GLU A 40 -11.60 3.74 -9.34
N ARG A 41 -12.30 4.82 -8.98
CA ARG A 41 -13.74 4.98 -9.29
C ARG A 41 -14.02 5.19 -10.77
N GLY A 42 -13.05 5.73 -11.51
CA GLY A 42 -13.18 6.02 -12.93
C GLY A 42 -11.90 5.69 -13.71
N MET A 43 -11.84 6.14 -14.95
CA MET A 43 -10.80 5.74 -15.92
C MET A 43 -9.47 6.50 -15.78
N PHE A 44 -9.29 7.31 -14.74
CA PHE A 44 -8.11 8.15 -14.53
C PHE A 44 -7.49 7.90 -13.15
N HIS A 45 -6.18 8.10 -13.05
CA HIS A 45 -5.48 8.08 -11.76
C HIS A 45 -5.98 9.22 -10.89
N ALA A 46 -6.62 8.87 -9.77
CA ALA A 46 -7.24 9.81 -8.85
C ALA A 46 -6.91 9.51 -7.37
N ASP A 47 -6.41 8.32 -7.03
CA ASP A 47 -6.22 7.83 -5.65
C ASP A 47 -7.54 7.81 -4.86
N ASP A 48 -8.65 7.42 -5.51
CA ASP A 48 -10.01 7.48 -4.95
C ASP A 48 -10.70 6.11 -4.81
N GLY A 49 -9.92 5.05 -4.90
CA GLY A 49 -10.38 3.70 -5.19
C GLY A 49 -10.35 2.68 -4.06
N TRP A 50 -10.46 1.43 -4.50
CA TRP A 50 -10.37 0.20 -3.72
C TRP A 50 -8.93 -0.29 -3.72
N ALA A 51 -8.50 -0.91 -2.62
CA ALA A 51 -7.33 -1.77 -2.65
C ALA A 51 -7.77 -3.20 -3.00
N SER A 52 -7.20 -3.75 -4.06
CA SER A 52 -7.59 -5.04 -4.64
C SER A 52 -6.42 -5.99 -4.77
N LEU A 53 -6.72 -7.28 -4.85
CA LEU A 53 -5.76 -8.38 -4.93
C LEU A 53 -6.15 -9.31 -6.06
N ILE A 54 -5.20 -9.73 -6.89
CA ILE A 54 -5.37 -10.84 -7.85
C ILE A 54 -4.20 -11.82 -7.69
N ARG A 55 -4.39 -13.09 -8.09
CA ARG A 55 -3.40 -14.14 -7.88
C ARG A 55 -3.06 -14.90 -9.16
N SER A 56 -1.84 -15.40 -9.19
CA SER A 56 -1.35 -16.36 -10.17
C SER A 56 -0.82 -17.60 -9.46
N LYS A 57 -1.17 -18.79 -9.99
CA LYS A 57 -0.78 -20.09 -9.44
C LYS A 57 0.34 -20.77 -10.22
N ASP A 58 0.78 -20.17 -11.33
CA ASP A 58 1.71 -20.77 -12.30
C ASP A 58 2.97 -19.94 -12.52
N GLY A 59 3.35 -19.15 -11.51
CA GLY A 59 4.54 -18.29 -11.55
C GLY A 59 4.34 -17.00 -12.35
N GLY A 60 3.10 -16.49 -12.41
CA GLY A 60 2.79 -15.23 -13.06
C GLY A 60 2.51 -15.34 -14.56
N LYS A 61 2.33 -16.55 -15.09
CA LYS A 61 2.09 -16.77 -16.53
C LYS A 61 0.62 -16.55 -16.89
N THR A 62 -0.28 -16.92 -16.00
CA THR A 62 -1.72 -16.68 -16.15
C THR A 62 -2.30 -16.01 -14.92
N TRP A 63 -3.33 -15.20 -15.14
CA TRP A 63 -4.05 -14.43 -14.14
C TRP A 63 -5.54 -14.53 -14.46
N ASP A 64 -6.28 -15.26 -13.62
CA ASP A 64 -7.72 -15.44 -13.79
C ASP A 64 -8.45 -14.29 -13.09
N PRO A 65 -9.19 -13.44 -13.84
CA PRO A 65 -9.93 -12.31 -13.26
C PRO A 65 -10.94 -12.72 -12.18
N THR A 66 -11.43 -13.96 -12.18
CA THR A 66 -12.35 -14.47 -11.15
C THR A 66 -11.70 -14.62 -9.78
N THR A 67 -10.37 -14.64 -9.72
CA THR A 67 -9.62 -14.71 -8.46
C THR A 67 -9.41 -13.34 -7.80
N LYS A 68 -9.84 -12.25 -8.46
CA LYS A 68 -9.73 -10.90 -7.92
C LYS A 68 -10.62 -10.76 -6.69
N THR A 69 -10.03 -10.24 -5.62
CA THR A 69 -10.70 -9.95 -4.35
C THR A 69 -10.38 -8.53 -3.90
N THR A 70 -11.16 -8.03 -2.95
CA THR A 70 -10.95 -6.71 -2.35
C THR A 70 -10.14 -6.88 -1.06
N ILE A 71 -9.03 -6.17 -0.94
CA ILE A 71 -8.26 -6.04 0.31
C ILE A 71 -9.00 -5.09 1.25
N LEU A 72 -9.35 -3.91 0.72
CA LEU A 72 -10.11 -2.90 1.43
C LEU A 72 -11.01 -2.12 0.47
N GLY A 73 -12.30 -2.07 0.80
CA GLY A 73 -13.27 -1.29 0.04
C GLY A 73 -13.13 0.21 0.24
N CYS A 74 -13.63 1.01 -0.70
CA CYS A 74 -13.89 2.43 -0.47
C CYS A 74 -15.38 2.66 -0.11
N THR A 75 -15.65 3.72 0.64
CA THR A 75 -17.00 4.19 0.97
C THR A 75 -17.28 5.49 0.24
N GLU A 76 -18.49 6.05 0.32
CA GLU A 76 -18.75 7.38 -0.27
C GLU A 76 -17.74 8.45 0.17
N SER A 77 -17.24 8.37 1.42
CA SER A 77 -16.42 9.39 2.04
C SER A 77 -14.97 8.99 2.31
N VAL A 78 -14.56 7.75 2.05
CA VAL A 78 -13.19 7.25 2.30
C VAL A 78 -12.70 6.41 1.13
N SER A 79 -11.47 6.66 0.70
CA SER A 79 -10.78 5.97 -0.39
C SER A 79 -9.41 5.48 0.04
N ASN A 80 -8.88 4.50 -0.71
CA ASN A 80 -7.58 3.86 -0.48
C ASN A 80 -6.71 4.00 -1.73
N TRP A 81 -5.38 4.00 -1.56
CA TRP A 81 -4.41 3.94 -2.66
C TRP A 81 -3.04 3.43 -2.20
N ASP A 82 -2.14 3.19 -3.16
CA ASP A 82 -0.79 2.66 -2.98
C ASP A 82 -0.72 1.38 -2.10
N PRO A 83 -1.53 0.32 -2.36
CA PRO A 83 -1.44 -0.91 -1.58
C PRO A 83 -0.14 -1.66 -1.87
N ALA A 84 0.69 -1.85 -0.84
CA ALA A 84 1.96 -2.52 -0.95
C ALA A 84 2.04 -3.76 -0.05
N ILE A 85 2.32 -4.92 -0.63
CA ILE A 85 2.13 -6.23 0.01
C ILE A 85 3.45 -6.95 0.29
N THR A 86 3.55 -7.60 1.45
CA THR A 86 4.65 -8.51 1.82
C THR A 86 4.11 -9.76 2.53
N GLN A 87 4.87 -10.86 2.50
CA GLN A 87 4.63 -12.03 3.35
C GLN A 87 5.74 -12.12 4.41
N LEU A 88 5.34 -12.17 5.68
CA LEU A 88 6.23 -12.29 6.83
C LEU A 88 6.77 -13.71 7.02
N ALA A 89 7.71 -13.84 7.94
CA ALA A 89 8.42 -15.06 8.31
C ALA A 89 7.49 -16.13 8.91
N ASP A 90 6.36 -15.73 9.50
CA ASP A 90 5.34 -16.64 10.03
C ASP A 90 4.27 -17.02 8.98
N GLY A 91 4.32 -16.43 7.78
CA GLY A 91 3.33 -16.63 6.71
C GLY A 91 2.23 -15.58 6.65
N THR A 92 2.11 -14.70 7.65
CA THR A 92 1.18 -13.56 7.66
C THR A 92 1.46 -12.63 6.48
N LEU A 93 0.41 -12.19 5.79
CA LEU A 93 0.52 -11.11 4.81
C LEU A 93 0.27 -9.77 5.49
N ILE A 94 1.06 -8.77 5.11
CA ILE A 94 0.81 -7.37 5.46
C ILE A 94 0.66 -6.56 4.18
N VAL A 95 -0.41 -5.78 4.12
CA VAL A 95 -0.59 -4.71 3.13
C VAL A 95 -0.50 -3.38 3.84
N ALA A 96 0.43 -2.53 3.43
CA ALA A 96 0.45 -1.12 3.81
C ALA A 96 -0.25 -0.30 2.71
N LEU A 97 -1.10 0.66 3.10
CA LEU A 97 -1.80 1.53 2.17
C LEU A 97 -2.08 2.89 2.80
N CYS A 98 -2.49 3.85 1.97
CA CYS A 98 -2.90 5.17 2.43
C CYS A 98 -4.43 5.33 2.33
N GLN A 99 -5.00 6.11 3.24
CA GLN A 99 -6.42 6.48 3.20
C GLN A 99 -6.62 7.99 3.22
N ARG A 100 -7.74 8.42 2.61
CA ARG A 100 -8.14 9.82 2.46
C ARG A 100 -9.65 9.93 2.44
N HIS A 101 -10.14 11.09 2.84
CA HIS A 101 -11.50 11.50 2.62
C HIS A 101 -11.76 11.69 1.11
N HIS A 102 -12.81 11.05 0.62
CA HIS A 102 -13.36 11.29 -0.69
C HIS A 102 -14.40 12.41 -0.56
N ALA A 103 -14.05 13.62 -1.01
CA ALA A 103 -14.99 14.72 -1.09
C ALA A 103 -15.55 14.81 -2.53
N PRO A 104 -16.87 14.74 -2.74
CA PRO A 104 -17.46 14.86 -4.08
C PRO A 104 -17.30 16.27 -4.69
N PHE A 105 -16.90 17.26 -3.87
CA PHE A 105 -16.63 18.62 -4.30
C PHE A 105 -15.33 19.13 -3.70
N ARG A 106 -14.53 19.82 -4.53
CA ARG A 106 -13.35 20.62 -4.13
C ARG A 106 -13.77 21.73 -3.15
N MET A 107 -14.07 21.39 -1.90
CA MET A 107 -13.98 22.36 -0.81
C MET A 107 -12.49 22.59 -0.59
N GLY A 108 -12.03 23.79 -0.93
CA GLY A 108 -10.63 24.21 -1.05
C GLY A 108 -9.79 24.22 0.23
N PHE A 109 -9.91 23.19 1.08
CA PHE A 109 -9.00 22.95 2.19
C PHE A 109 -8.29 21.61 1.94
N GLY A 110 -6.99 21.68 1.62
CA GLY A 110 -6.15 20.56 1.15
C GLY A 110 -5.85 19.46 2.16
N TYR A 111 -6.79 19.10 3.03
CA TYR A 111 -6.63 18.09 4.09
C TYR A 111 -7.60 16.92 3.91
N ASN A 112 -7.45 16.22 2.80
CA ASN A 112 -8.20 14.97 2.58
C ASN A 112 -7.45 13.76 3.14
N TRP A 113 -6.17 13.85 3.49
CA TRP A 113 -5.39 12.69 3.94
C TRP A 113 -5.81 12.22 5.33
N ILE A 114 -6.19 10.95 5.48
CA ILE A 114 -6.56 10.32 6.76
C ILE A 114 -5.30 9.74 7.43
N GLY A 115 -4.50 8.97 6.69
CA GLY A 115 -3.26 8.40 7.22
C GLY A 115 -2.73 7.22 6.44
N THR A 116 -1.66 6.61 6.97
CA THR A 116 -1.16 5.29 6.55
C THR A 116 -1.74 4.22 7.46
N PHE A 117 -2.14 3.10 6.87
CA PHE A 117 -2.71 1.96 7.57
C PHE A 117 -2.04 0.67 7.11
N VAL A 118 -2.10 -0.35 7.95
CA VAL A 118 -1.77 -1.73 7.57
C VAL A 118 -2.96 -2.65 7.78
N LEU A 119 -3.12 -3.63 6.89
CA LEU A 119 -4.06 -4.73 7.02
C LEU A 119 -3.29 -6.04 7.04
N LYS A 120 -3.77 -7.02 7.81
CA LYS A 120 -3.14 -8.32 7.97
C LYS A 120 -4.03 -9.43 7.43
N SER A 121 -3.41 -10.48 6.89
CA SER A 121 -4.10 -11.72 6.53
C SER A 121 -3.29 -12.92 7.02
N SER A 122 -3.97 -13.90 7.62
CA SER A 122 -3.39 -15.17 8.07
C SER A 122 -3.79 -16.36 7.18
N ASP A 123 -4.46 -16.10 6.06
CA ASP A 123 -5.05 -17.12 5.18
C ASP A 123 -4.70 -16.89 3.70
N ASN A 124 -3.47 -16.43 3.42
CA ASN A 124 -2.98 -16.17 2.05
C ASN A 124 -3.83 -15.14 1.27
N GLY A 125 -4.36 -14.15 1.98
CA GLY A 125 -5.05 -13.00 1.40
C GLY A 125 -6.50 -13.29 1.02
N HIS A 126 -7.13 -14.29 1.64
CA HIS A 126 -8.56 -14.57 1.45
C HIS A 126 -9.42 -13.67 2.34
N THR A 127 -8.96 -13.38 3.55
CA THR A 127 -9.58 -12.43 4.48
C THR A 127 -8.55 -11.46 5.04
N TRP A 128 -9.01 -10.28 5.46
CA TRP A 128 -8.19 -9.19 5.98
C TRP A 128 -8.76 -8.67 7.28
N THR A 129 -7.88 -8.23 8.20
CA THR A 129 -8.28 -7.52 9.42
C THR A 129 -8.85 -6.14 9.08
N ASP A 130 -9.49 -5.50 10.07
CA ASP A 130 -9.72 -4.06 10.02
C ASP A 130 -8.38 -3.28 9.87
N PRO A 131 -8.41 -2.06 9.31
CA PRO A 131 -7.22 -1.23 9.17
C PRO A 131 -6.59 -0.89 10.52
N ILE A 132 -5.31 -1.22 10.68
CA ILE A 132 -4.49 -0.85 11.83
C ILE A 132 -3.76 0.44 11.49
N ILE A 133 -3.93 1.48 12.31
CA ILE A 133 -3.28 2.77 12.07
C ILE A 133 -1.76 2.66 12.24
N VAL A 134 -1.03 3.24 11.30
CA VAL A 134 0.40 3.46 11.42
C VAL A 134 0.62 4.81 12.11
N ASN A 135 1.02 4.78 13.38
CA ASN A 135 1.31 6.02 14.10
C ASN A 135 2.63 6.63 13.59
N VAL A 136 2.49 7.79 12.95
CA VAL A 136 3.61 8.52 12.33
C VAL A 136 4.17 9.65 13.20
N GLN A 137 3.65 9.87 14.41
CA GLN A 137 4.15 10.92 15.29
C GLN A 137 5.66 10.76 15.53
N PRO A 138 6.45 11.86 15.48
CA PRO A 138 6.02 13.26 15.56
C PRO A 138 5.63 13.90 14.22
N MET A 139 5.63 13.17 13.12
CA MET A 139 5.19 13.71 11.82
C MET A 139 3.70 14.04 11.87
N LYS A 140 3.32 15.15 11.22
CA LYS A 140 1.90 15.52 11.06
C LYS A 140 1.21 14.71 9.98
N HIS A 141 1.99 14.18 9.03
CA HIS A 141 1.49 13.45 7.89
C HIS A 141 2.48 12.35 7.47
N GLY A 142 1.93 11.22 7.01
CA GLY A 142 2.70 10.11 6.47
C GLY A 142 1.95 9.34 5.40
N GLY A 143 2.60 9.16 4.26
CA GLY A 143 2.19 8.26 3.20
C GLY A 143 3.24 7.20 2.91
N THR A 144 2.81 6.06 2.38
CA THR A 144 3.69 4.98 1.97
C THR A 144 3.30 4.47 0.60
N ARG A 145 4.30 3.99 -0.15
CA ARG A 145 4.13 3.26 -1.42
C ARG A 145 4.93 1.96 -1.44
N THR A 146 5.36 1.52 -0.26
CA THR A 146 6.31 0.42 -0.10
C THR A 146 5.76 -0.61 0.87
N ALA A 147 6.05 -1.88 0.63
CA ALA A 147 5.66 -2.92 1.56
C ALA A 147 6.52 -2.85 2.83
N ALA A 148 6.01 -3.41 3.93
CA ALA A 148 6.81 -3.56 5.14
C ALA A 148 7.99 -4.51 4.89
N LEU A 149 9.14 -4.19 5.48
CA LEU A 149 10.32 -5.04 5.52
C LEU A 149 10.43 -5.68 6.89
N GLU A 150 10.47 -7.00 6.95
CA GLU A 150 10.76 -7.74 8.18
C GLU A 150 12.27 -7.94 8.35
N LEU A 151 12.76 -7.60 9.53
CA LEU A 151 14.14 -7.82 9.95
C LEU A 151 14.31 -9.22 10.55
N PRO A 152 15.54 -9.78 10.62
CA PRO A 152 15.78 -11.11 11.17
C PRO A 152 15.31 -11.33 12.62
N ASN A 153 15.14 -10.26 13.40
CA ASN A 153 14.63 -10.30 14.77
C ASN A 153 13.10 -10.22 14.85
N GLY A 154 12.39 -10.22 13.72
CA GLY A 154 10.92 -10.11 13.64
C GLY A 154 10.38 -8.68 13.70
N SER A 155 11.24 -7.66 13.86
CA SER A 155 10.82 -6.26 13.76
C SER A 155 10.44 -5.92 12.33
N LEU A 156 9.39 -5.12 12.16
CA LEU A 156 8.97 -4.60 10.86
C LEU A 156 9.40 -3.14 10.70
N LEU A 157 9.92 -2.80 9.53
CA LEU A 157 10.18 -1.43 9.10
C LEU A 157 9.23 -1.07 7.96
N LEU A 158 8.74 0.16 7.96
CA LEU A 158 7.96 0.71 6.86
C LEU A 158 8.52 2.08 6.48
N GLY A 159 8.82 2.24 5.19
CA GLY A 159 9.21 3.51 4.60
C GLY A 159 7.99 4.41 4.44
N VAL A 160 8.08 5.63 4.96
CA VAL A 160 7.02 6.62 4.93
C VAL A 160 7.59 7.96 4.48
N TYR A 161 6.81 8.74 3.74
CA TYR A 161 7.15 10.11 3.37
C TYR A 161 6.15 11.09 3.98
N GLY A 162 6.61 12.30 4.31
CA GLY A 162 5.75 13.28 4.96
C GLY A 162 6.48 14.50 5.52
N ARG A 163 5.87 15.15 6.51
CA ARG A 163 6.29 16.46 7.05
C ARG A 163 6.11 16.51 8.57
N LEU A 164 6.95 17.31 9.24
CA LEU A 164 6.89 17.47 10.71
C LEU A 164 5.85 18.50 11.13
N THR A 165 5.57 19.52 10.31
CA THR A 165 4.79 20.69 10.72
C THR A 165 3.50 20.89 9.93
N GLN A 166 3.39 20.30 8.74
CA GLN A 166 2.28 20.53 7.81
C GLN A 166 1.59 19.22 7.41
N PHE A 167 0.30 19.31 7.09
CA PHE A 167 -0.48 18.22 6.52
C PHE A 167 -0.50 18.29 5.00
N GLY A 168 -0.69 17.13 4.36
CA GLY A 168 -0.87 17.02 2.91
C GLY A 168 0.41 16.68 2.14
N GLU A 169 0.20 16.23 0.89
CA GLU A 169 1.28 15.82 -0.02
C GLU A 169 1.88 17.00 -0.80
N TYR A 170 1.02 17.96 -1.18
CA TYR A 170 1.35 19.11 -2.04
C TYR A 170 1.18 20.45 -1.31
N GLY A 171 1.87 21.48 -1.80
CA GLY A 171 1.86 22.83 -1.20
C GLY A 171 2.75 22.93 0.04
N GLY A 172 2.77 24.07 0.72
CA GLY A 172 3.53 24.28 1.97
C GLY A 172 5.02 24.59 1.81
N TYR A 173 5.63 25.09 2.89
CA TYR A 173 7.01 25.62 2.93
C TYR A 173 8.05 24.63 3.43
N GLU A 174 7.61 23.53 4.05
CA GLU A 174 8.51 22.48 4.56
C GLU A 174 8.71 21.41 3.48
N ALA A 175 9.97 21.12 3.14
CA ALA A 175 10.28 20.03 2.23
C ALA A 175 9.87 18.67 2.81
N ARG A 176 9.55 17.72 1.92
CA ARG A 176 9.16 16.37 2.32
C ARG A 176 10.37 15.61 2.85
N ARG A 177 10.12 14.75 3.84
CA ARG A 177 11.11 13.82 4.40
C ARG A 177 10.73 12.40 4.03
N ALA A 178 11.73 11.58 3.77
CA ALA A 178 11.61 10.14 3.93
C ALA A 178 11.95 9.79 5.38
N TYR A 179 11.19 8.89 5.99
CA TYR A 179 11.39 8.42 7.36
C TYR A 179 10.92 6.98 7.52
N LEU A 180 11.32 6.36 8.62
CA LEU A 180 10.92 5.02 9.00
C LEU A 180 9.93 5.08 10.15
N VAL A 181 8.94 4.20 10.06
CA VAL A 181 8.20 3.73 11.23
C VAL A 181 8.50 2.25 11.45
N ARG A 182 8.43 1.82 12.71
CA ARG A 182 8.80 0.48 13.13
C ARG A 182 7.69 -0.15 13.94
N SER A 183 7.54 -1.46 13.79
CA SER A 183 6.70 -2.31 14.65
C SER A 183 7.53 -3.46 15.22
N ASP A 184 7.42 -3.69 16.52
CA ASP A 184 8.12 -4.79 17.22
C ASP A 184 7.14 -5.90 17.68
N ASN A 185 5.91 -5.88 17.16
CA ASN A 185 4.83 -6.80 17.56
C ASN A 185 4.02 -7.26 16.34
N GLY A 186 4.71 -7.59 15.25
CA GLY A 186 4.09 -8.15 14.04
C GLY A 186 3.09 -7.20 13.37
N GLY A 187 3.31 -5.89 13.47
CA GLY A 187 2.50 -4.87 12.79
C GLY A 187 1.25 -4.43 13.56
N ALA A 188 1.07 -4.85 14.82
CA ALA A 188 -0.08 -4.45 15.64
C ALA A 188 0.04 -2.98 16.13
N HIS A 189 1.26 -2.52 16.39
CA HIS A 189 1.54 -1.13 16.73
C HIS A 189 2.77 -0.64 15.98
N TRP A 190 2.73 0.63 15.60
CA TRP A 190 3.80 1.31 14.88
C TRP A 190 4.23 2.58 15.63
N SER A 191 5.50 2.95 15.49
CA SER A 191 6.01 4.23 16.00
C SER A 191 7.10 4.76 15.09
N PHE A 192 7.35 6.08 15.13
CA PHE A 192 8.48 6.68 14.44
C PHE A 192 9.80 6.03 14.88
N GLY A 193 10.61 5.66 13.89
CA GLY A 193 11.95 5.13 14.10
C GLY A 193 13.02 6.20 13.87
N SER A 194 13.07 6.76 12.67
CA SER A 194 14.08 7.75 12.29
C SER A 194 13.73 8.51 11.02
N THR A 195 14.30 9.70 10.82
CA THR A 195 14.36 10.31 9.49
C THR A 195 15.41 9.59 8.65
N LEU A 196 15.08 9.31 7.38
CA LEU A 196 15.98 8.71 6.41
C LEU A 196 16.70 9.78 5.59
N ALA A 197 15.94 10.74 5.07
CA ALA A 197 16.45 11.80 4.22
C ALA A 197 15.54 13.03 4.29
N TYR A 198 16.15 14.22 4.18
CA TYR A 198 15.47 15.51 4.15
C TYR A 198 16.38 16.53 3.45
N ASP A 199 15.80 17.30 2.52
CA ASP A 199 16.45 18.46 1.93
C ASP A 199 16.01 19.72 2.72
N PRO A 200 16.93 20.37 3.46
CA PRO A 200 16.58 21.44 4.40
C PRO A 200 16.09 22.74 3.76
#